data_AF-A0A2V9BSL1-F1
#
_entry.id   AF-A0A2V9BSL1-F1
#
_cell.length_a   1.000
_cell.length_b   1.000
_cell.length_c   1.000
_cell.angle_alpha   90.00
_cell.angle_beta   90.00
_cell.angle_gamma   90.00
#
_symmetry.space_group_name_H-M   'P 1'
#
loop_
_entity.id
_entity.type
_entity.pdbx_description
1 polymer ?
#
loop_
_entity_poly.entity_id
_entity_poly.type
_entity_poly.pdbx_seq_one_letter_code
_entity_poly.pdbx_strand_id
1 'polypeptide(L)' 'MADIEAESRGRKISKSDVVRERLETAPRRRRRAASLNAIADLIGSVDGLPSGLTARKKAYLRATGYGQKRPR' A
#
# COMPACT_ATOMS: atom_id res chain seq x y z
N MET A 1 9.97 14.87 19.78
CA MET A 1 8.60 15.18 20.27
C MET A 1 8.45 16.67 20.58
N ALA A 2 9.49 17.34 21.11
CA ALA A 2 9.44 18.76 21.48
C ALA A 2 8.91 19.70 20.37
N ASP A 3 9.33 19.52 19.12
CA ASP A 3 8.89 20.39 18.00
C ASP A 3 7.38 20.30 17.71
N ILE A 4 6.79 19.12 17.86
CA ILE A 4 5.34 18.92 17.64
C ILE A 4 4.55 19.62 18.75
N GLU A 5 5.05 19.57 19.99
CA GLU A 5 4.40 20.25 21.11
C GLU A 5 4.52 21.77 21.02
N ALA A 6 5.69 22.27 20.62
CA ALA A 6 5.91 23.69 20.42
C ALA A 6 5.00 24.23 19.31
N GLU A 7 4.88 23.50 18.19
CA GLU A 7 4.00 23.87 17.10
C GLU A 7 2.51 23.79 17.48
N SER A 8 2.11 22.74 18.20
CA SER A 8 0.74 22.58 18.73
C SER A 8 0.37 23.75 19.64
N ARG A 9 1.26 24.18 20.54
CA ARG A 9 1.05 25.34 21.42
C ARG A 9 1.04 26.66 20.65
N GLY A 10 1.99 26.85 19.72
CA GLY A 10 2.11 28.07 18.93
C GLY A 10 0.93 28.29 17.98
N ARG A 11 0.39 27.22 17.40
CA ARG A 11 -0.74 27.26 16.45
C ARG A 11 -2.09 26.96 17.09
N LYS A 12 -2.12 26.55 18.37
CA LYS A 12 -3.33 26.14 19.13
C LYS A 12 -4.13 25.03 18.45
N ILE A 13 -3.45 24.13 17.76
CA ILE A 13 -4.02 22.94 17.12
C ILE A 13 -3.53 21.69 17.84
N SER A 14 -4.28 20.58 17.75
CA SER A 14 -3.88 19.37 18.48
C SER A 14 -2.57 18.81 17.93
N LYS A 15 -1.79 18.12 18.77
CA LYS A 15 -0.56 17.43 18.33
C LYS A 15 -0.85 16.43 17.19
N SER A 16 -2.04 15.82 17.18
CA SER A 16 -2.50 14.92 16.12
C SER A 16 -2.70 15.65 14.80
N ASP A 17 -3.26 16.86 14.83
CA ASP A 17 -3.46 17.67 13.63
C ASP A 17 -2.13 18.15 13.06
N VAL A 18 -1.19 18.57 13.92
CA VAL A 18 0.19 18.89 13.50
C VAL A 18 0.84 17.68 12.79
N VAL A 19 0.71 16.49 13.38
CA VAL A 19 1.26 15.26 12.79
C VAL A 19 0.57 14.94 11.45
N ARG A 20 -0.75 15.09 11.37
CA ARG A 20 -1.53 14.82 10.15
C ARG A 20 -1.13 15.75 9.01
N GLU A 21 -1.09 17.06 9.25
CA GLU A 21 -0.68 18.06 8.26
C GLU A 21 0.75 17.81 7.76
N ARG A 22 1.67 17.48 8.67
CA ARG A 22 3.06 17.16 8.31
C ARG A 22 3.14 15.87 7.49
N LEU A 23 2.37 14.83 7.82
CA LEU A 23 2.32 13.58 7.06
C LEU A 23 1.63 13.73 5.69
N GLU A 24 0.69 14.68 5.57
CA GLU A 24 0.02 15.02 4.31
C GLU A 24 0.90 15.85 3.38
N THR A 25 1.64 16.80 3.95
CA THR A 25 2.53 17.72 3.21
C THR A 25 3.87 17.07 2.87
N ALA A 26 4.37 16.17 3.73
CA ALA A 26 5.53 15.36 3.41
C ALA A 26 5.25 14.65 2.08
N PRO A 27 6.20 14.62 1.13
CA PRO A 27 6.01 13.93 -0.13
C PRO A 27 5.67 12.49 0.19
N ARG A 28 4.37 12.16 0.14
CA ARG A 28 3.87 10.79 0.30
C ARG A 28 4.59 10.01 -0.76
N ARG A 29 5.62 9.29 -0.32
CA ARG A 29 6.57 8.59 -1.17
C ARG A 29 5.77 7.97 -2.31
N ARG A 30 5.96 8.49 -3.52
CA ARG A 30 5.34 8.05 -4.79
C ARG A 30 5.44 6.52 -5.01
N ARG A 31 6.19 5.82 -4.15
CA ARG A 31 6.26 4.37 -3.99
C ARG A 31 4.92 3.65 -4.09
N ARG A 32 3.83 4.13 -3.46
CA ARG A 32 2.57 3.37 -3.46
C ARG A 32 1.87 3.38 -4.82
N ALA A 33 1.95 4.49 -5.55
CA ALA A 33 1.42 4.57 -6.92
C ALA A 33 2.32 3.81 -7.91
N ALA A 34 3.65 3.96 -7.80
CA ALA A 34 4.61 3.24 -8.62
C ALA A 34 4.49 1.70 -8.46
N SER A 35 4.22 1.20 -7.25
CA SER A 35 4.03 -0.23 -7.03
C SER A 35 2.74 -0.77 -7.66
N LEU A 36 1.66 0.03 -7.70
CA LEU A 36 0.40 -0.41 -8.32
C LEU A 36 0.47 -0.35 -9.84
N ASN A 37 1.18 0.62 -10.41
CA ASN A 37 1.42 0.68 -11.86
C ASN A 37 2.29 -0.50 -12.32
N ALA A 38 3.33 -0.86 -11.57
CA ALA A 38 4.12 -2.07 -11.85
C ALA A 38 3.29 -3.36 -11.77
N ILE A 39 2.25 -3.39 -10.91
CA ILE A 39 1.29 -4.50 -10.87
C ILE A 39 0.32 -4.43 -12.05
N ALA A 40 -0.11 -3.26 -12.48
CA ALA A 40 -0.97 -3.08 -13.65
C ALA A 40 -0.26 -3.54 -14.94
N ASP A 41 1.03 -3.22 -15.11
CA ASP A 41 1.86 -3.70 -16.23
C ASP A 41 2.00 -5.23 -16.22
N LEU A 42 1.91 -5.86 -15.04
CA LEU A 42 1.88 -7.32 -14.88
C LEU A 42 0.52 -7.94 -15.24
N ILE A 43 -0.58 -7.21 -15.03
CA ILE A 43 -1.94 -7.66 -15.35
C ILE A 43 -2.18 -7.43 -16.86
N GLY A 44 -1.74 -8.38 -17.68
CA GLY A 44 -1.91 -8.35 -19.14
C GLY A 44 -0.66 -8.73 -19.94
N SER A 45 0.52 -8.77 -19.30
CA SER A 45 1.79 -9.20 -19.90
C SER A 45 2.12 -10.67 -19.65
N VAL A 46 1.29 -11.40 -18.91
CA VAL A 46 1.48 -12.83 -18.66
C VAL A 46 0.71 -13.62 -19.71
N ASP A 47 1.43 -14.06 -20.74
CA ASP A 47 0.93 -15.06 -21.68
C ASP A 47 0.76 -16.42 -21.00
N GLY A 48 -0.30 -17.16 -21.36
CA GLY A 48 -0.59 -18.49 -20.80
C GLY A 48 -1.48 -18.51 -19.55
N LEU A 49 -2.07 -17.37 -19.16
CA LEU A 49 -3.07 -17.35 -18.11
C LEU A 49 -4.36 -18.05 -18.56
N PRO A 50 -4.92 -18.97 -17.75
CA PRO A 50 -6.15 -19.66 -18.10
C PRO A 50 -7.31 -18.67 -18.25
N SER A 51 -8.15 -18.85 -19.27
CA SER A 51 -9.28 -17.97 -19.64
C SER A 51 -10.44 -17.90 -18.61
N GLY A 52 -10.19 -18.23 -17.35
CA GLY A 52 -11.18 -18.28 -16.27
C GLY A 52 -10.65 -17.83 -14.91
N LEU A 53 -9.63 -16.98 -14.85
CA LEU A 53 -9.06 -16.48 -13.59
C LEU A 53 -10.11 -15.81 -12.67
N THR A 54 -11.09 -15.13 -13.26
CA THR A 54 -12.20 -14.52 -12.51
C THR A 54 -13.16 -15.58 -11.97
N ALA A 55 -13.51 -16.59 -12.77
CA ALA A 55 -14.43 -17.66 -12.40
C ALA A 55 -13.86 -18.66 -11.38
N ARG A 56 -12.53 -18.92 -11.42
CA ARG A 56 -11.86 -19.92 -10.58
C ARG A 56 -10.70 -19.35 -9.76
N LYS A 57 -10.80 -18.09 -9.35
CA LYS A 57 -9.76 -17.34 -8.61
C LYS A 57 -9.13 -18.12 -7.45
N LYS A 58 -9.95 -18.76 -6.61
CA LYS A 58 -9.47 -19.53 -5.44
C LYS A 58 -8.68 -20.78 -5.84
N ALA A 59 -9.02 -21.43 -6.94
CA ALA A 59 -8.33 -22.64 -7.39
C ALA A 59 -6.89 -22.33 -7.81
N TYR A 60 -6.72 -21.25 -8.59
CA TYR A 60 -5.39 -20.82 -9.05
C TYR A 60 -4.51 -20.28 -7.92
N LEU A 61 -5.07 -19.50 -6.99
CA LEU A 61 -4.30 -19.04 -5.81
C LEU A 61 -3.78 -20.24 -4.99
N ARG A 62 -4.58 -21.28 -4.80
CA ARG A 62 -4.13 -22.48 -4.09
C ARG A 62 -3.03 -23.22 -4.86
N ALA A 63 -3.16 -23.34 -6.18
CA ALA A 63 -2.16 -24.01 -7.03
C ALA A 63 -0.79 -23.32 -7.00
N THR A 64 -0.74 -22.00 -6.84
CA THR A 64 0.52 -21.25 -6.73
C THR A 64 1.12 -21.25 -5.32
N GLY A 65 0.52 -21.98 -4.37
CA GLY A 65 0.95 -22.01 -2.97
C GLY A 65 0.60 -20.76 -2.17
N TYR A 66 -0.24 -19.87 -2.72
CA TYR A 66 -0.70 -18.69 -2.00
C TYR A 66 -1.53 -19.09 -0.77
N GLY A 67 -1.23 -18.46 0.37
CA GLY A 67 -1.87 -18.77 1.66
C GLY A 67 -1.25 -19.93 2.44
N GLN A 68 -0.23 -20.60 1.89
CA GLN A 68 0.56 -21.56 2.67
C GLN A 68 1.46 -20.81 3.66
N LYS A 69 1.43 -21.23 4.93
CA LYS A 69 2.35 -20.70 5.94
C LYS A 69 3.76 -21.20 5.61
N ARG A 70 4.69 -20.27 5.42
CA ARG A 70 6.11 -20.61 5.32
C ARG A 70 6.62 -21.05 6.70
N PRO A 71 7.49 -22.07 6.77
CA PRO A 71 8.21 -22.36 8.01
C PRO A 71 8.96 -21.09 8.44
N ARG A 72 8.89 -20.81 9.74
CA ARG A 72 9.53 -19.64 10.35
C ARG A 72 11.04 -19.81 10.43
#